data_AF-A0A7S0BDY8-F1
#
_entry.id   AF-A0A7S0BDY8-F1
#
_cell.length_a   1.000
_cell.length_b   1.000
_cell.length_c   1.000
_cell.angle_alpha   90.00
_cell.angle_beta   90.00
_cell.angle_gamma   90.00
#
_symmetry.space_group_name_H-M   'P 1'
#
loop_
_entity.id
_entity.type
_entity.pdbx_description
1 polymer ?
#
loop_
_entity_poly.entity_id
_entity_poly.type
_entity_poly.pdbx_seq_one_letter_code
_entity_poly.pdbx_strand_id
1 'polypeptide(L)'
;PEQVRALSLVNAAGPKEADLEAYKEKKRGTGFFSRMMAYGGFLLLRTNPRVKSILSAVYTNNQSNVDDDLVKLILEPAHTKGAFDVFFRSTVRITPGPGRDTLLEKIPESTPVSLIWGENDPWCKKEIGGASYL
;
A
#
# COMPACT_ATOMS: atom_id res chain seq x y z
N PRO A 1 -24.51 -0.30 -8.95
CA PRO A 1 -23.92 -1.44 -8.20
C PRO A 1 -23.96 -2.78 -8.95
N GLU A 2 -24.97 -3.01 -9.79
CA GLU A 2 -25.19 -4.31 -10.50
C GLU A 2 -24.26 -4.59 -11.70
N GLN A 3 -23.38 -3.65 -12.08
CA GLN A 3 -22.52 -3.78 -13.27
C GLN A 3 -21.12 -4.38 -12.99
N VAL A 4 -20.75 -4.60 -11.72
CA VAL A 4 -19.41 -5.10 -11.36
C VAL A 4 -19.50 -6.57 -10.99
N ARG A 5 -19.02 -7.45 -11.89
CA ARG A 5 -19.02 -8.91 -11.67
C ARG A 5 -17.95 -9.37 -10.68
N ALA A 6 -16.84 -8.63 -10.58
CA ALA A 6 -15.74 -8.89 -9.65
C ALA A 6 -14.90 -7.62 -9.43
N LEU A 7 -14.25 -7.53 -8.27
CA LEU A 7 -13.26 -6.50 -7.93
C LEU A 7 -11.97 -7.18 -7.50
N SER A 8 -10.84 -6.75 -8.07
CA SER A 8 -9.50 -7.17 -7.64
C SER A 8 -8.69 -5.94 -7.29
N LEU A 9 -8.05 -5.94 -6.12
CA LEU A 9 -7.11 -4.90 -5.72
C LEU A 9 -5.70 -5.36 -6.06
N VAL A 10 -5.02 -4.58 -6.90
CA VAL A 10 -3.64 -4.85 -7.31
C VAL A 10 -2.73 -3.85 -6.61
N ASN A 11 -1.85 -4.35 -5.75
CA ASN A 11 -0.78 -3.54 -5.19
C ASN A 11 0.49 -3.72 -6.05
N ALA A 12 0.91 -2.65 -6.71
CA ALA A 12 2.13 -2.61 -7.52
C ALA A 12 3.28 -1.84 -6.85
N ALA A 13 3.25 -1.68 -5.51
CA ALA A 13 4.32 -1.07 -4.76
C ALA A 13 5.52 -2.03 -4.61
N GLY A 14 6.71 -1.54 -4.97
CA GLY A 14 7.94 -2.32 -4.89
C GLY A 14 9.01 -1.82 -5.86
N PRO A 15 10.25 -2.33 -5.77
CA PRO A 15 11.28 -2.07 -6.77
C PRO A 15 10.83 -2.57 -8.14
N LYS A 16 11.33 -1.94 -9.21
CA LYS A 16 11.14 -2.44 -10.57
C LYS A 16 11.76 -3.84 -10.69
N GLU A 17 11.25 -4.66 -11.61
CA GLU A 17 11.77 -6.02 -11.83
C GLU A 17 13.28 -6.03 -12.10
N ALA A 18 13.80 -5.03 -12.83
CA ALA A 18 15.23 -4.86 -13.10
C ALA A 18 16.09 -4.67 -11.83
N ASP A 19 15.52 -4.14 -10.75
CA ASP A 19 16.22 -3.82 -9.50
C ASP A 19 16.06 -4.92 -8.44
N LEU A 20 15.38 -6.02 -8.78
CA LEU A 20 14.92 -7.03 -7.84
C LEU A 20 16.06 -7.77 -7.13
N GLU A 21 17.08 -8.15 -7.88
CA GLU A 21 18.22 -8.92 -7.35
C GLU A 21 19.07 -8.07 -6.40
N ALA A 22 19.37 -6.82 -6.78
CA ALA A 22 20.03 -5.86 -5.90
C ALA A 22 19.21 -5.58 -4.62
N TYR A 23 17.87 -5.49 -4.75
CA TYR A 23 16.98 -5.34 -3.60
C TYR A 23 17.04 -6.56 -2.65
N LYS A 24 17.03 -7.78 -3.19
CA LYS A 24 17.12 -9.03 -2.40
C LYS A 24 18.47 -9.14 -1.69
N GLU A 25 19.56 -8.84 -2.39
CA GLU A 25 20.92 -8.91 -1.86
C GLU A 25 21.12 -7.96 -0.67
N LYS A 26 20.66 -6.71 -0.80
CA LYS A 26 20.71 -5.70 0.28
C LYS A 26 19.96 -6.12 1.55
N LYS A 27 18.95 -6.99 1.43
CA LYS A 27 18.14 -7.51 2.55
C LYS A 27 18.68 -8.83 3.11
N ARG A 28 19.70 -9.43 2.49
CA ARG A 28 20.27 -10.74 2.83
C ARG A 28 21.25 -10.64 4.00
N GLY A 29 20.75 -10.47 5.22
CA GLY A 29 21.61 -10.50 6.43
C GLY A 29 21.06 -9.85 7.71
N THR A 30 19.95 -9.12 7.64
CA THR A 30 19.44 -8.30 8.76
C THR A 30 18.26 -8.92 9.51
N GLY A 31 18.01 -10.22 9.33
CA GLY A 31 16.71 -10.85 9.57
C GLY A 31 16.10 -10.65 10.96
N PHE A 32 16.86 -10.91 12.03
CA PHE A 32 16.32 -10.83 13.40
C PHE A 32 16.23 -9.38 13.89
N PHE A 33 17.31 -8.62 13.75
CA PHE A 33 17.37 -7.22 14.17
C PHE A 33 16.33 -6.34 13.43
N SER A 34 16.21 -6.49 12.11
CA SER A 34 15.18 -5.77 11.34
C SER A 34 13.77 -6.16 11.76
N ARG A 35 13.53 -7.42 12.12
CA ARG A 35 12.23 -7.87 12.63
C ARG A 35 11.92 -7.27 14.00
N MET A 36 12.89 -7.16 14.91
CA MET A 36 12.70 -6.48 16.19
C MET A 36 12.41 -4.99 16.02
N MET A 37 13.20 -4.30 15.19
CA MET A 37 12.99 -2.88 14.90
C MET A 37 11.62 -2.64 14.24
N ALA A 38 11.24 -3.49 13.30
CA ALA A 38 9.94 -3.45 12.67
C ALA A 38 8.81 -3.70 13.66
N TYR A 39 8.99 -4.60 14.63
CA TYR A 39 8.00 -4.86 15.67
C TYR A 39 7.82 -3.64 16.57
N GLY A 40 8.90 -2.99 16.99
CA GLY A 40 8.83 -1.73 17.73
C GLY A 40 8.08 -0.64 16.96
N GLY A 41 8.42 -0.44 15.68
CA GLY A 41 7.71 0.49 14.80
C GLY A 41 6.22 0.14 14.64
N PHE A 42 5.91 -1.14 14.44
CA PHE A 42 4.54 -1.64 14.35
C PHE A 42 3.72 -1.30 15.60
N LEU A 43 4.27 -1.52 16.79
CA LEU A 43 3.61 -1.17 18.06
C LEU A 43 3.33 0.33 18.19
N LEU A 44 4.27 1.18 17.75
CA LEU A 44 4.10 2.63 17.78
C LEU A 44 3.03 3.10 16.78
N LEU A 45 3.00 2.51 15.59
CA LEU A 45 2.09 2.90 14.51
C LEU A 45 0.64 2.46 14.75
N ARG A 46 0.41 1.33 15.42
CA ARG A 46 -0.95 0.79 15.71
C ARG A 46 -1.67 1.46 16.88
N THR A 47 -1.31 2.70 17.21
CA THR A 47 -1.96 3.50 18.25
C THR A 47 -3.00 4.43 17.61
N ASN A 48 -4.09 4.71 18.33
CA ASN A 48 -5.17 5.56 17.81
C ASN A 48 -4.67 6.95 17.33
N PRO A 49 -3.88 7.71 18.10
CA PRO A 49 -3.41 9.02 17.65
C PRO A 49 -2.55 8.95 16.38
N ARG A 50 -1.76 7.87 16.22
CA ARG A 50 -0.91 7.68 15.03
C ARG A 50 -1.72 7.30 13.81
N VAL A 51 -2.65 6.35 13.94
CA VAL A 51 -3.56 5.98 12.84
C VAL A 51 -4.36 7.19 12.40
N LYS A 52 -4.94 7.95 13.33
CA LYS A 52 -5.68 9.19 13.02
C LYS A 52 -4.81 10.20 12.30
N SER A 53 -3.59 10.44 12.78
CA SER A 53 -2.64 11.35 12.13
C SER A 53 -2.25 10.92 10.72
N ILE A 54 -2.07 9.62 10.47
CA ILE A 54 -1.75 9.09 9.13
C ILE A 54 -2.96 9.22 8.21
N LEU A 55 -4.15 8.88 8.69
CA LEU A 55 -5.39 9.03 7.92
C LEU A 55 -5.63 10.50 7.56
N SER A 56 -5.41 11.43 8.48
CA SER A 56 -5.48 12.88 8.22
C SER A 56 -4.55 13.35 7.10
N ALA A 57 -3.40 12.71 6.92
CA ALA A 57 -2.46 13.05 5.85
C ALA A 57 -2.92 12.57 4.47
N VAL A 58 -3.81 11.55 4.40
CA VAL A 58 -4.34 11.03 3.12
C VAL A 58 -5.76 11.53 2.83
N TYR A 59 -6.56 11.84 3.85
CA TYR A 59 -7.88 12.47 3.73
C TYR A 59 -7.76 13.99 3.78
N THR A 60 -7.06 14.57 2.81
CA THR A 60 -6.68 16.00 2.81
C THR A 60 -7.87 16.96 2.68
N ASN A 61 -8.90 16.59 1.92
CA ASN A 61 -10.02 17.48 1.59
C ASN A 61 -10.97 17.76 2.76
N ASN A 62 -11.20 16.78 3.63
CA ASN A 62 -12.08 16.93 4.78
C ASN A 62 -11.64 16.04 5.94
N GLN A 63 -11.12 16.67 6.99
CA GLN A 63 -10.66 15.98 8.19
C GLN A 63 -11.80 15.37 9.00
N SER A 64 -13.05 15.84 8.85
CA SER A 64 -14.20 15.21 9.52
C SER A 64 -14.52 13.83 8.98
N ASN A 65 -13.95 13.45 7.82
CA ASN A 65 -14.04 12.08 7.30
C ASN A 65 -13.12 11.10 8.05
N VAL A 66 -12.22 11.59 8.91
CA VAL A 66 -11.38 10.76 9.79
C VAL A 66 -12.05 10.66 11.16
N ASP A 67 -13.16 9.94 11.21
CA ASP A 67 -13.92 9.68 12.42
C ASP A 67 -13.38 8.47 13.21
N ASP A 68 -13.95 8.26 14.39
CA ASP A 68 -13.49 7.22 15.30
C ASP A 68 -13.85 5.80 14.80
N ASP A 69 -14.91 5.66 13.99
CA ASP A 69 -15.30 4.40 13.37
C ASP A 69 -14.29 3.97 12.30
N LEU A 70 -13.87 4.89 11.42
CA LEU A 70 -12.80 4.64 10.44
C LEU A 70 -11.49 4.28 11.14
N VAL A 71 -11.11 5.04 12.17
CA VAL A 71 -9.88 4.75 12.95
C VAL A 71 -9.97 3.37 13.58
N LYS A 72 -11.12 3.00 14.15
CA LYS A 72 -11.37 1.68 14.72
C LYS A 72 -11.26 0.56 13.68
N LEU A 73 -11.84 0.74 12.48
CA LEU A 73 -11.76 -0.23 11.38
C LEU A 73 -10.32 -0.54 10.96
N ILE A 74 -9.43 0.45 11.03
CA ILE A 74 -7.99 0.24 10.75
C ILE A 74 -7.26 -0.39 11.93
N LEU A 75 -7.60 0.02 13.16
CA LEU A 75 -6.95 -0.47 14.37
C LEU A 75 -7.29 -1.93 14.67
N GLU A 76 -8.54 -2.35 14.56
CA GLU A 76 -8.95 -3.72 14.90
C GLU A 76 -8.10 -4.81 14.22
N PRO A 77 -7.92 -4.82 12.88
CA PRO A 77 -7.07 -5.82 12.23
C PRO A 77 -5.61 -5.68 12.67
N ALA A 78 -5.12 -4.48 12.97
CA ALA A 78 -3.76 -4.27 13.48
C ALA A 78 -3.55 -4.89 14.87
N HIS A 79 -4.61 -5.19 15.62
CA HIS A 79 -4.56 -5.83 16.94
C HIS A 79 -4.77 -7.35 16.93
N THR A 80 -4.96 -7.95 15.76
CA THR A 80 -5.14 -9.41 15.61
C THR A 80 -3.81 -10.18 15.61
N LYS A 81 -3.89 -11.49 15.88
CA LYS A 81 -2.75 -12.41 15.75
C LYS A 81 -2.29 -12.45 14.29
N GLY A 82 -0.98 -12.26 14.07
CA GLY A 82 -0.39 -12.25 12.72
C GLY A 82 -0.35 -10.88 12.04
N ALA A 83 -0.97 -9.85 12.62
CA ALA A 83 -0.94 -8.49 12.06
C ALA A 83 0.49 -7.95 11.87
N PHE A 84 1.39 -8.26 12.81
CA PHE A 84 2.80 -7.91 12.67
C PHE A 84 3.46 -8.62 11.47
N ASP A 85 3.11 -9.88 11.19
CA ASP A 85 3.71 -10.60 10.06
C ASP A 85 3.28 -10.01 8.71
N VAL A 86 2.02 -9.60 8.61
CA VAL A 86 1.52 -8.86 7.45
C VAL A 86 2.26 -7.53 7.33
N PHE A 87 2.35 -6.74 8.41
CA PHE A 87 3.10 -5.47 8.42
C PHE A 87 4.57 -5.66 8.03
N PHE A 88 5.25 -6.65 8.59
CA PHE A 88 6.65 -6.93 8.33
C PHE A 88 6.88 -7.31 6.87
N ARG A 89 5.99 -8.11 6.28
CA ARG A 89 6.04 -8.48 4.85
C ARG A 89 5.67 -7.33 3.92
N SER A 90 4.76 -6.44 4.31
CA SER A 90 4.33 -5.32 3.46
C SER A 90 5.23 -4.08 3.55
N THR A 91 6.07 -3.95 4.58
CA THR A 91 6.92 -2.75 4.79
C THR A 91 8.41 -3.05 4.75
N VAL A 92 8.85 -4.15 5.37
CA VAL A 92 10.28 -4.47 5.52
C VAL A 92 10.73 -5.58 4.58
N ARG A 93 9.87 -6.56 4.31
CA ARG A 93 10.14 -7.66 3.38
C ARG A 93 9.16 -7.65 2.21
N ILE A 94 8.99 -6.48 1.59
CA ILE A 94 8.19 -6.33 0.37
C ILE A 94 8.68 -7.40 -0.59
N THR A 95 7.79 -8.36 -0.88
CA THR A 95 8.04 -9.37 -1.90
C THR A 95 7.58 -8.72 -3.19
N PRO A 96 8.49 -8.33 -4.08
CA PRO A 96 8.09 -7.53 -5.23
C PRO A 96 7.31 -8.43 -6.19
N GLY A 97 6.09 -8.01 -6.51
CA GLY A 97 5.28 -8.63 -7.55
C GLY A 97 5.64 -8.10 -8.93
N PRO A 98 4.97 -8.57 -9.98
CA PRO A 98 5.10 -8.00 -11.31
C PRO A 98 4.76 -6.50 -11.27
N GLY A 99 5.48 -5.71 -12.06
CA GLY A 99 5.24 -4.27 -12.14
C GLY A 99 3.83 -3.96 -12.64
N ARG A 100 3.32 -2.76 -12.33
CA ARG A 100 2.01 -2.27 -12.81
C ARG A 100 1.85 -2.50 -14.31
N ASP A 101 2.84 -2.07 -15.10
CA ASP A 101 2.76 -2.11 -16.56
C ASP A 101 2.68 -3.56 -17.07
N THR A 102 3.49 -4.45 -16.52
CA THR A 102 3.45 -5.90 -16.77
C THR A 102 2.11 -6.54 -16.38
N LEU A 103 1.43 -6.02 -15.36
CA LEU A 103 0.10 -6.49 -14.96
C LEU A 103 -0.99 -5.96 -15.89
N LEU A 104 -0.88 -4.71 -16.35
CA LEU A 104 -1.81 -4.12 -17.31
C LEU A 104 -1.76 -4.83 -18.67
N GLU A 105 -0.57 -5.22 -19.14
CA GLU A 105 -0.38 -6.00 -20.38
C GLU A 105 -1.09 -7.37 -20.35
N LYS A 106 -1.37 -7.91 -19.16
CA LYS A 106 -2.08 -9.19 -19.00
C LYS A 106 -3.60 -9.04 -19.00
N ILE A 107 -4.12 -7.82 -18.93
CA ILE A 107 -5.55 -7.56 -19.00
C ILE A 107 -5.97 -7.66 -20.49
N PRO A 108 -6.94 -8.52 -20.85
CA PRO A 108 -7.42 -8.60 -22.22
C PRO A 108 -7.96 -7.25 -22.69
N GLU A 109 -7.62 -6.82 -23.91
CA GLU A 109 -8.04 -5.53 -24.48
C GLU A 109 -9.57 -5.33 -24.48
N SER A 110 -10.33 -6.41 -24.55
CA SER A 110 -11.79 -6.39 -24.47
C SER A 110 -12.34 -6.04 -23.07
N THR A 111 -11.49 -5.93 -22.05
CA THR A 111 -11.88 -5.67 -20.67
C THR A 111 -11.90 -4.15 -20.43
N PRO A 112 -13.06 -3.55 -20.10
CA PRO A 112 -13.09 -2.14 -19.75
C PRO A 112 -12.27 -1.87 -18.48
N VAL A 113 -11.28 -0.97 -18.57
CA VAL A 113 -10.47 -0.52 -17.44
C VAL A 113 -10.79 0.94 -17.17
N SER A 114 -11.09 1.27 -15.92
CA SER A 114 -11.31 2.65 -15.47
C SER A 114 -10.23 3.04 -14.47
N LEU A 115 -9.63 4.21 -14.67
CA LEU A 115 -8.64 4.80 -13.77
C LEU A 115 -9.30 5.89 -12.92
N ILE A 116 -9.24 5.74 -11.61
CA ILE A 116 -9.68 6.74 -10.64
C ILE A 116 -8.47 7.16 -9.83
N TRP A 117 -8.31 8.47 -9.65
CA TRP A 117 -7.22 9.03 -8.85
C TRP A 117 -7.65 10.32 -8.16
N GLY A 118 -6.94 10.68 -7.09
CA GLY A 118 -7.11 11.96 -6.42
C GLY A 118 -6.10 12.98 -6.94
N GLU A 119 -6.57 14.19 -7.27
CA GLU A 119 -5.68 15.30 -7.68
C GLU A 119 -4.65 15.65 -6.60
N ASN A 120 -5.01 15.46 -5.32
CA ASN A 120 -4.16 15.72 -4.16
C ASN A 120 -3.57 14.45 -3.54
N ASP A 121 -3.46 13.35 -4.30
CA ASP A 121 -2.87 12.10 -3.79
C ASP A 121 -1.39 12.33 -3.41
N PRO A 122 -1.00 12.16 -2.13
CA PRO A 122 0.36 12.42 -1.69
C PRO A 122 1.38 11.39 -2.18
N TRP A 123 0.92 10.23 -2.67
CA TRP A 123 1.74 9.10 -3.08
C TRP A 123 1.88 9.02 -4.60
N CYS A 124 0.83 9.34 -5.35
CA CYS A 124 0.81 9.33 -6.81
C CYS A 124 0.80 10.75 -7.39
N LYS A 125 1.99 11.34 -7.57
CA LYS A 125 2.12 12.69 -8.14
C LYS A 125 1.65 12.76 -9.59
N LYS A 126 0.97 13.86 -9.94
CA LYS A 126 0.42 14.11 -11.28
C LYS A 126 1.39 13.94 -12.43
N GLU A 127 2.61 14.38 -12.21
CA GLU A 127 3.70 14.40 -13.19
C GLU A 127 4.15 12.98 -13.61
N ILE A 128 3.86 11.96 -12.80
CA ILE A 128 4.33 10.58 -13.02
C ILE A 128 3.22 9.71 -13.65
N GLY A 129 1.94 10.09 -13.50
CA GLY A 129 0.79 9.29 -13.94
C GLY A 129 0.01 9.85 -15.14
N GLY A 130 0.03 11.16 -15.37
CA GLY A 130 -0.87 11.81 -16.34
C GLY A 130 -0.34 12.02 -17.76
N ALA A 131 0.97 12.01 -17.97
CA ALA A 131 1.56 12.43 -19.26
C ALA A 131 1.87 11.28 -20.24
N SER A 132 1.84 10.03 -19.78
CA SER A 132 2.23 8.86 -20.61
C SER A 132 1.05 8.05 -21.13
N TYR A 133 -0.18 8.35 -20.68
CA TYR A 133 -1.39 7.55 -20.94
C TYR A 133 -2.59 8.38 -21.42
N LEU A 134 -2.37 9.67 -21.70
CA LEU A 134 -3.29 10.57 -22.40
C LEU A 134 -2.61 11.06 -23.68
#